data_AF-A0A1L3I1T2-F1
#
_entry.id   AF-A0A1L3I1T2-F1
#
_cell.length_a   1.000
_cell.length_b   1.000
_cell.length_c   1.000
_cell.angle_alpha   90.00
_cell.angle_beta   90.00
_cell.angle_gamma   90.00
#
_symmetry.space_group_name_H-M   'P 1'
#
loop_
_entity.id
_entity.type
_entity.pdbx_description
1 polymer ?
#
loop_
_entity_poly.entity_id
_entity_poly.type
_entity_poly.pdbx_seq_one_letter_code
_entity_poly.pdbx_strand_id
1 'polypeptide(L)'
;MTDRDPSSLRAAPADRMSSPPLADNLMRPRPSNNGFRMLLRQTTRAEHDAAERAFAPFHESPLPHLAWFLNCQYTALHALARACDSATGHSADLLPMLTEALRADCTTHCTAPADLARSALPNLHPLAVDYLVLGSRLGTEVLRRRLSDATGCAALPCYFEPRDHLMPWRAACEDLDAIKTDSTLADKIVTDTRSGFELFNMAARINPLKSPKTLPNSYIKTR
;
A
#
# COMPACT_ATOMS: atom_id res chain seq x y z
N MET A 1 -30.56 -23.39 -70.61
CA MET A 1 -31.50 -23.93 -69.61
C MET A 1 -31.63 -22.90 -68.50
N THR A 2 -32.73 -22.15 -68.57
CA THR A 2 -33.43 -21.49 -67.46
C THR A 2 -33.76 -22.54 -66.38
N ASP A 3 -34.04 -22.24 -65.11
CA ASP A 3 -34.55 -21.04 -64.46
C ASP A 3 -34.28 -21.09 -62.93
N ARG A 4 -34.50 -19.96 -62.28
CA ARG A 4 -34.24 -19.62 -60.87
C ARG A 4 -35.20 -20.25 -59.84
N ASP A 5 -34.69 -20.34 -58.62
CA ASP A 5 -35.41 -20.37 -57.35
C ASP A 5 -36.29 -19.11 -57.15
N PRO A 6 -37.44 -19.20 -56.46
CA PRO A 6 -37.61 -18.32 -55.30
C PRO A 6 -38.39 -18.91 -54.11
N SER A 7 -37.96 -18.47 -52.93
CA SER A 7 -38.63 -18.62 -51.63
C SER A 7 -39.97 -17.85 -51.51
N SER A 8 -40.88 -18.40 -50.68
CA SER A 8 -41.49 -17.76 -49.49
C SER A 8 -43.03 -17.73 -49.36
N LEU A 9 -43.47 -17.88 -48.09
CA LEU A 9 -44.67 -17.36 -47.38
C LEU A 9 -45.96 -18.20 -47.21
N ARG A 10 -46.20 -18.67 -45.96
CA ARG A 10 -47.29 -18.31 -44.98
C ARG A 10 -47.46 -19.41 -43.91
N ALA A 11 -47.21 -19.18 -42.62
CA ALA A 11 -48.02 -18.53 -41.55
C ALA A 11 -48.88 -19.52 -40.70
N ALA A 12 -48.80 -19.37 -39.37
CA ALA A 12 -49.26 -20.26 -38.28
C ALA A 12 -50.78 -20.27 -37.99
N PRO A 13 -51.26 -21.06 -37.00
CA PRO A 13 -51.58 -20.43 -35.70
C PRO A 13 -51.27 -21.27 -34.43
N ALA A 14 -51.49 -20.61 -33.28
CA ALA A 14 -51.07 -20.90 -31.91
C ALA A 14 -51.96 -21.85 -31.10
N ASP A 15 -51.41 -22.44 -30.02
CA ASP A 15 -52.12 -22.51 -28.73
C ASP A 15 -51.19 -22.62 -27.50
N ARG A 16 -51.71 -22.22 -26.35
CA ARG A 16 -51.06 -21.69 -25.13
C ARG A 16 -50.70 -22.72 -24.03
N MET A 17 -49.69 -22.33 -23.25
CA MET A 17 -49.52 -22.43 -21.79
C MET A 17 -49.46 -23.80 -21.10
N SER A 18 -48.27 -24.16 -20.57
CA SER A 18 -48.04 -24.34 -19.11
C SER A 18 -46.56 -24.54 -18.78
N SER A 19 -46.09 -23.86 -17.74
CA SER A 19 -44.86 -24.10 -16.95
C SER A 19 -45.18 -23.65 -15.52
N PRO A 20 -44.40 -23.97 -14.48
CA PRO A 20 -43.73 -25.22 -14.05
C PRO A 20 -44.08 -25.51 -12.55
N PRO A 21 -43.34 -26.36 -11.78
CA PRO A 21 -42.26 -25.84 -10.90
C PRO A 21 -41.01 -26.75 -10.81
N LEU A 22 -39.78 -26.23 -10.76
CA LEU A 22 -39.03 -25.68 -9.60
C LEU A 22 -38.67 -26.72 -8.52
N ALA A 23 -37.37 -27.08 -8.47
CA ALA A 23 -36.49 -27.02 -7.30
C ALA A 23 -35.50 -28.19 -7.26
N ASP A 24 -34.24 -27.98 -7.69
CA ASP A 24 -33.09 -28.67 -7.06
C ASP A 24 -31.74 -27.99 -7.34
N ASN A 25 -31.66 -26.68 -7.11
CA ASN A 25 -30.39 -25.93 -7.17
C ASN A 25 -30.32 -24.86 -6.07
N LEU A 26 -30.72 -25.23 -4.86
CA LEU A 26 -30.51 -24.41 -3.66
C LEU A 26 -29.39 -25.01 -2.82
N MET A 27 -28.35 -24.18 -2.61
CA MET A 27 -27.19 -24.37 -1.75
C MET A 27 -26.01 -25.20 -2.29
N ARG A 28 -25.38 -24.70 -3.36
CA ARG A 28 -23.92 -24.47 -3.23
C ARG A 28 -23.75 -23.06 -2.67
N PRO A 29 -23.07 -22.86 -1.51
CA PRO A 29 -22.67 -21.52 -1.13
C PRO A 29 -21.82 -20.96 -2.27
N ARG A 30 -22.22 -19.81 -2.82
CA ARG A 30 -21.31 -19.02 -3.67
C ARG A 30 -20.09 -18.71 -2.79
N PRO A 31 -18.84 -18.97 -3.23
CA PRO A 31 -17.69 -18.56 -2.44
C PRO A 31 -17.84 -17.07 -2.15
N SER A 32 -17.81 -16.71 -0.86
CA SER A 32 -17.82 -15.32 -0.42
C SER A 32 -16.69 -14.60 -1.16
N ASN A 33 -17.05 -13.65 -2.03
CA ASN A 33 -16.19 -13.11 -3.08
C ASN A 33 -15.12 -12.12 -2.58
N ASN A 34 -14.59 -12.35 -1.38
CA ASN A 34 -13.46 -11.59 -0.85
C ASN A 34 -12.30 -12.56 -0.62
N GLY A 35 -11.39 -12.64 -1.60
CA GLY A 35 -10.14 -13.41 -1.48
C GLY A 35 -9.27 -12.93 -0.31
N PHE A 36 -8.21 -13.68 -0.01
CA PHE A 36 -7.38 -13.41 1.17
C PHE A 36 -6.81 -11.99 1.22
N ARG A 37 -6.50 -11.36 0.09
CA ARG A 37 -6.12 -9.93 0.04
C ARG A 37 -7.16 -8.98 0.66
N MET A 38 -8.45 -9.22 0.41
CA MET A 38 -9.52 -8.41 0.99
C MET A 38 -9.66 -8.66 2.49
N LEU A 39 -9.53 -9.91 2.92
CA LEU A 39 -9.46 -10.24 4.34
C LEU A 39 -8.26 -9.55 5.01
N LEU A 40 -7.07 -9.60 4.41
CA LEU A 40 -5.86 -8.97 4.91
C LEU A 40 -6.07 -7.45 5.09
N ARG A 41 -6.62 -6.77 4.07
CA ARG A 41 -6.93 -5.34 4.14
C ARG A 41 -7.91 -5.01 5.27
N GLN A 42 -8.95 -5.82 5.45
CA GLN A 42 -9.96 -5.60 6.49
C GLN A 42 -9.38 -5.84 7.89
N THR A 43 -8.64 -6.92 8.06
CA THR A 43 -8.10 -7.36 9.36
C THR A 43 -6.92 -6.53 9.84
N THR A 44 -6.23 -5.83 8.93
CA THR A 44 -5.10 -4.93 9.25
C THR A 44 -5.47 -3.44 9.17
N ARG A 45 -6.77 -3.13 9.04
CA ARG A 45 -7.26 -1.76 8.86
C ARG A 45 -6.93 -0.87 10.06
N ALA A 46 -7.06 -1.39 11.27
CA ALA A 46 -6.82 -0.62 12.48
C ALA A 46 -5.34 -0.20 12.59
N GLU A 47 -4.43 -1.09 12.19
CA GLU A 47 -2.98 -0.87 12.17
C GLU A 47 -2.57 0.11 11.07
N HIS A 48 -3.16 0.00 9.88
CA HIS A 48 -3.00 1.00 8.82
C HIS A 48 -3.45 2.39 9.31
N ASP A 49 -4.66 2.49 9.89
CA ASP A 49 -5.17 3.77 10.39
C ASP A 49 -4.34 4.31 11.57
N ALA A 50 -3.72 3.43 12.37
CA ALA A 50 -2.79 3.83 13.42
C ALA A 50 -1.49 4.41 12.85
N ALA A 51 -0.93 3.79 11.81
CA ALA A 51 0.24 4.32 11.10
C ALA A 51 -0.08 5.69 10.48
N GLU A 52 -1.23 5.83 9.80
CA GLU A 52 -1.69 7.12 9.25
C GLU A 52 -1.79 8.22 10.32
N ARG A 53 -2.33 7.89 11.51
CA ARG A 53 -2.38 8.82 12.65
C ARG A 53 -0.99 9.15 13.19
N ALA A 54 -0.07 8.18 13.26
CA ALA A 54 1.30 8.42 13.71
C ALA A 54 2.02 9.44 12.80
N PHE A 55 1.71 9.43 11.49
CA PHE A 55 2.23 10.38 10.50
C PHE A 55 1.41 11.65 10.30
N ALA A 56 0.35 11.87 11.09
CA ALA A 56 -0.51 13.05 11.01
C ALA A 56 0.27 14.39 11.00
N PRO A 57 1.33 14.61 11.81
CA PRO A 57 2.10 15.85 11.75
C PRO A 57 2.60 16.17 10.33
N PHE A 58 3.17 15.18 9.64
CA PHE A 58 3.64 15.36 8.27
C PHE A 58 2.50 15.54 7.28
N HIS A 59 1.39 14.80 7.43
CA HIS A 59 0.24 14.92 6.55
C HIS A 59 -0.45 16.30 6.63
N GLU A 60 -0.49 16.90 7.82
CA GLU A 60 -1.07 18.21 8.08
C GLU A 60 -0.14 19.36 7.68
N SER A 61 1.18 19.18 7.85
CA SER A 61 2.19 20.20 7.52
C SER A 61 3.47 19.53 7.03
N PRO A 62 3.57 19.25 5.72
CA PRO A 62 4.69 18.47 5.17
C PRO A 62 6.05 19.14 5.30
N LEU A 63 6.16 20.45 5.00
CA LEU A 63 7.47 21.12 4.93
C LEU A 63 8.18 21.18 6.29
N PRO A 64 7.55 21.59 7.41
CA PRO A 64 8.21 21.62 8.71
C PRO A 64 8.61 20.23 9.22
N HIS A 65 7.91 19.18 8.77
CA HIS A 65 8.07 17.82 9.28
C HIS A 65 8.77 16.87 8.30
N LEU A 66 9.28 17.37 7.17
CA LEU A 66 9.89 16.55 6.12
C LEU A 66 11.07 15.74 6.63
N ALA A 67 12.01 16.36 7.36
CA ALA A 67 13.16 15.66 7.91
C ALA A 67 12.76 14.54 8.90
N TRP A 68 11.76 14.81 9.75
CA TRP A 68 11.24 13.80 10.66
C TRP A 68 10.60 12.63 9.92
N PHE A 69 9.79 12.93 8.89
CA PHE A 69 9.16 11.90 8.06
C PHE A 69 10.21 11.04 7.35
N LEU A 70 11.24 11.64 6.73
CA LEU A 70 12.32 10.89 6.06
C LEU A 70 13.07 9.98 7.03
N ASN A 71 13.41 10.46 8.23
CA ASN A 71 14.01 9.61 9.27
C ASN A 71 13.11 8.42 9.62
N CYS A 72 11.81 8.65 9.84
CA CYS A 72 10.87 7.58 10.19
C CYS A 72 10.76 6.56 9.06
N GLN A 73 10.66 7.01 7.81
CA GLN A 73 10.60 6.13 6.65
C GLN A 73 11.88 5.32 6.49
N TYR A 74 13.06 5.93 6.69
CA TYR A 74 14.33 5.21 6.70
C TYR A 74 14.34 4.13 7.78
N THR A 75 14.04 4.49 9.02
CA THR A 75 14.02 3.56 10.16
C THR A 75 13.10 2.37 9.88
N ALA A 76 11.87 2.62 9.39
CA ALA A 76 10.88 1.58 9.16
C ALA A 76 11.23 0.68 7.97
N LEU A 77 11.60 1.25 6.81
CA LEU A 77 11.94 0.47 5.62
C LEU A 77 13.25 -0.31 5.79
N HIS A 78 14.24 0.28 6.46
CA HIS A 78 15.47 -0.43 6.82
C HIS A 78 15.20 -1.59 7.79
N ALA A 79 14.28 -1.41 8.75
CA ALA A 79 13.85 -2.48 9.64
C ALA A 79 13.11 -3.60 8.88
N LEU A 80 12.21 -3.26 7.95
CA LEU A 80 11.54 -4.26 7.09
C LEU A 80 12.54 -5.07 6.27
N ALA A 81 13.54 -4.41 5.66
CA ALA A 81 14.59 -5.07 4.89
C ALA A 81 15.41 -6.06 5.73
N ARG A 82 15.57 -5.79 7.03
CA ARG A 82 16.30 -6.66 7.97
C ARG A 82 15.44 -7.73 8.62
N ALA A 83 14.12 -7.54 8.61
CA ALA A 83 13.11 -8.41 9.21
C ALA A 83 12.63 -9.51 8.25
N CYS A 84 13.02 -9.47 6.98
CA CYS A 84 12.65 -10.43 5.96
C CYS A 84 13.89 -10.85 5.17
N ASP A 85 13.93 -12.11 4.74
CA ASP A 85 14.85 -12.52 3.68
C ASP A 85 14.30 -12.01 2.33
N SER A 86 14.62 -10.75 2.01
CA SER A 86 13.99 -9.99 0.94
C SER A 86 14.35 -10.47 -0.47
N ALA A 87 15.20 -11.48 -0.63
CA ALA A 87 15.64 -11.98 -1.93
C ALA A 87 14.54 -12.68 -2.75
N THR A 88 13.36 -12.91 -2.17
CA THR A 88 12.30 -13.74 -2.76
C THR A 88 10.95 -13.03 -2.95
N GLY A 89 10.80 -11.79 -2.49
CA GLY A 89 9.56 -11.02 -2.61
C GLY A 89 9.49 -10.17 -3.89
N HIS A 90 8.30 -9.72 -4.25
CA HIS A 90 8.06 -8.80 -5.38
C HIS A 90 8.70 -7.42 -5.16
N SER A 91 8.96 -7.04 -3.91
CA SER A 91 9.64 -5.80 -3.53
C SER A 91 11.17 -5.94 -3.40
N ALA A 92 11.75 -7.08 -3.77
CA ALA A 92 13.17 -7.39 -3.60
C ALA A 92 14.11 -6.30 -4.15
N ASP A 93 13.80 -5.74 -5.32
CA ASP A 93 14.61 -4.67 -5.93
C ASP A 93 14.21 -3.29 -5.38
N LEU A 94 12.91 -3.07 -5.15
CA LEU A 94 12.39 -1.78 -4.76
C LEU A 94 12.79 -1.37 -3.35
N LEU A 95 12.75 -2.30 -2.39
CA LEU A 95 13.02 -1.99 -0.98
C LEU A 95 14.47 -1.51 -0.74
N PRO A 96 15.52 -2.15 -1.31
CA PRO A 96 16.87 -1.62 -1.27
C PRO A 96 16.99 -0.24 -1.93
N MET A 97 16.37 -0.03 -3.11
CA MET A 97 16.40 1.27 -3.79
C MET A 97 15.77 2.39 -2.94
N LEU A 98 14.63 2.12 -2.29
CA LEU A 98 13.98 3.08 -1.41
C LEU A 98 14.83 3.38 -0.17
N THR A 99 15.42 2.34 0.43
CA THR A 99 16.28 2.49 1.61
C THR A 99 17.53 3.31 1.30
N GLU A 100 18.11 3.11 0.11
CA GLU A 100 19.26 3.88 -0.36
C GLU A 100 18.90 5.35 -0.63
N ALA A 101 17.77 5.60 -1.30
CA ALA A 101 17.28 6.96 -1.53
C ALA A 101 17.04 7.69 -0.20
N LEU A 102 16.41 7.02 0.77
CA LEU A 102 16.19 7.56 2.10
C LEU A 102 17.49 7.81 2.86
N ARG A 103 18.51 6.97 2.69
CA ARG A 103 19.84 7.19 3.28
C ARG A 103 20.50 8.46 2.75
N ALA A 104 20.42 8.68 1.43
CA ALA A 104 20.90 9.90 0.78
C ALA A 104 20.12 11.14 1.25
N ASP A 105 18.79 11.03 1.32
CA ASP A 105 17.93 12.10 1.81
C ASP A 105 18.19 12.43 3.28
N CYS A 106 18.41 11.42 4.13
CA CYS A 106 18.74 11.62 5.54
C CYS A 106 20.09 12.32 5.72
N THR A 107 21.08 12.03 4.86
CA THR A 107 22.37 12.72 4.89
C THR A 107 22.22 14.21 4.57
N THR A 108 21.26 14.57 3.71
CA THR A 108 21.03 15.95 3.27
C THR A 108 20.11 16.73 4.21
N HIS A 109 19.06 16.08 4.72
CA HIS A 109 17.94 16.75 5.38
C HIS A 109 17.84 16.47 6.89
N CYS A 110 18.59 15.49 7.41
CA CYS A 110 18.38 14.97 8.75
C CYS A 110 19.65 15.07 9.63
N THR A 111 19.46 14.98 10.95
CA THR A 111 20.59 14.96 11.91
C THR A 111 21.15 13.54 12.08
N ALA A 112 20.26 12.56 12.26
CA ALA A 112 20.53 11.11 12.18
C ALA A 112 19.20 10.36 12.35
N PRO A 113 18.88 9.36 11.53
CA PRO A 113 17.72 8.49 11.78
C PRO A 113 18.01 7.52 12.94
N ALA A 114 16.99 7.18 13.71
CA ALA A 114 17.09 6.15 14.73
C ALA A 114 17.23 4.75 14.10
N ASP A 115 17.93 3.84 14.78
CA ASP A 115 18.03 2.44 14.37
C ASP A 115 17.23 1.54 15.32
N LEU A 116 16.62 0.49 14.76
CA LEU A 116 15.96 -0.58 15.51
C LEU A 116 16.93 -1.75 15.65
N ALA A 117 17.15 -2.20 16.89
CA ALA A 117 18.06 -3.30 17.18
C ALA A 117 17.62 -4.59 16.49
N ARG A 118 18.57 -5.34 15.88
CA ARG A 118 18.30 -6.61 15.17
C ARG A 118 17.51 -7.59 16.03
N SER A 119 17.85 -7.69 17.32
CA SER A 119 17.21 -8.60 18.27
C SER A 119 15.74 -8.26 18.55
N ALA A 120 15.30 -7.04 18.22
CA ALA A 120 13.92 -6.59 18.37
C ALA A 120 13.10 -6.72 17.07
N LEU A 121 13.71 -7.16 15.97
CA LEU A 121 13.02 -7.28 14.69
C LEU A 121 12.29 -8.62 14.58
N PRO A 122 11.02 -8.63 14.11
CA PRO A 122 10.31 -9.86 13.80
C PRO A 122 10.92 -10.56 12.58
N ASN A 123 10.57 -11.84 12.38
CA ASN A 123 10.82 -12.55 11.13
C ASN A 123 9.54 -12.57 10.28
N LEU A 124 9.50 -11.70 9.28
CA LEU A 124 8.33 -11.42 8.45
C LEU A 124 8.33 -12.27 7.18
N HIS A 125 7.14 -12.68 6.77
CA HIS A 125 6.90 -13.34 5.50
C HIS A 125 7.08 -12.35 4.33
N PRO A 126 7.71 -12.75 3.20
CA PRO A 126 7.93 -11.86 2.04
C PRO A 126 6.66 -11.17 1.54
N LEU A 127 5.55 -11.89 1.36
CA LEU A 127 4.27 -11.28 0.94
C LEU A 127 3.71 -10.22 1.91
N ALA A 128 4.02 -10.30 3.21
CA ALA A 128 3.63 -9.27 4.16
C ALA A 128 4.46 -7.98 3.95
N VAL A 129 5.76 -8.13 3.66
CA VAL A 129 6.64 -7.01 3.30
C VAL A 129 6.24 -6.41 1.96
N ASP A 130 5.98 -7.23 0.94
CA ASP A 130 5.50 -6.79 -0.36
C ASP A 130 4.21 -5.97 -0.23
N TYR A 131 3.26 -6.45 0.56
CA TYR A 131 2.00 -5.74 0.81
C TYR A 131 2.23 -4.33 1.35
N LEU A 132 3.13 -4.18 2.34
CA LEU A 132 3.45 -2.91 2.97
C LEU A 132 4.25 -1.98 2.05
N VAL A 133 5.33 -2.49 1.45
CA VAL A 133 6.25 -1.70 0.62
C VAL A 133 5.56 -1.22 -0.65
N LEU A 134 4.92 -2.13 -1.38
CA LEU A 134 4.26 -1.81 -2.65
C LEU A 134 2.97 -1.01 -2.41
N GLY A 135 2.19 -1.38 -1.38
CA GLY A 135 0.98 -0.64 -1.01
C GLY A 135 1.27 0.82 -0.63
N SER A 136 2.37 1.08 0.10
CA SER A 136 2.75 2.44 0.52
C SER A 136 3.15 3.36 -0.63
N ARG A 137 3.50 2.82 -1.82
CA ARG A 137 3.88 3.65 -2.98
C ARG A 137 2.72 4.46 -3.53
N LEU A 138 1.50 3.91 -3.48
CA LEU A 138 0.29 4.64 -3.88
C LEU A 138 0.05 5.86 -2.99
N GLY A 139 0.23 5.72 -1.67
CA GLY A 139 0.17 6.85 -0.73
C GLY A 139 1.29 7.86 -0.96
N THR A 140 2.50 7.38 -1.27
CA THR A 140 3.67 8.23 -1.52
C THR A 140 3.49 9.11 -2.76
N GLU A 141 2.81 8.63 -3.80
CA GLU A 141 2.47 9.44 -4.98
C GLU A 141 1.53 10.61 -4.64
N VAL A 142 0.59 10.42 -3.71
CA VAL A 142 -0.26 11.51 -3.19
C VAL A 142 0.58 12.52 -2.42
N LEU A 143 1.47 12.05 -1.54
CA LEU A 143 2.36 12.91 -0.76
C LEU A 143 3.32 13.69 -1.65
N ARG A 144 3.86 13.07 -2.71
CA ARG A 144 4.71 13.71 -3.70
C ARG A 144 4.03 14.92 -4.34
N ARG A 145 2.78 14.77 -4.79
CA ARG A 145 2.00 15.86 -5.40
C ARG A 145 1.81 17.01 -4.41
N ARG A 146 1.37 16.71 -3.19
CA ARG A 146 1.20 17.73 -2.13
C ARG A 146 2.49 18.48 -1.81
N LEU A 147 3.61 17.76 -1.75
CA LEU A 147 4.91 18.38 -1.53
C LEU A 147 5.33 19.25 -2.71
N SER A 148 5.16 18.78 -3.96
CA SER A 148 5.45 19.59 -5.15
C SER A 148 4.68 20.90 -5.16
N ASP A 149 3.38 20.86 -4.81
CA ASP A 149 2.54 22.05 -4.71
C ASP A 149 3.02 22.99 -3.61
N ALA A 150 3.43 22.45 -2.46
CA ALA A 150 3.92 23.23 -1.32
C ALA A 150 5.32 23.83 -1.52
N THR A 151 6.20 23.17 -2.28
CA THR A 151 7.58 23.64 -2.50
C THR A 151 7.74 24.59 -3.67
N GLY A 152 6.72 24.74 -4.54
CA GLY A 152 6.70 25.75 -5.59
C GLY A 152 7.89 25.70 -6.57
N CYS A 153 8.34 24.48 -6.92
CA CYS A 153 9.44 24.13 -7.83
C CYS A 153 10.78 23.70 -7.19
N ALA A 154 10.92 23.65 -5.86
CA ALA A 154 12.11 23.03 -5.27
C ALA A 154 12.15 21.51 -5.54
N ALA A 155 13.35 20.97 -5.78
CA ALA A 155 13.55 19.54 -5.96
C ALA A 155 13.06 18.76 -4.73
N LEU A 156 12.34 17.67 -4.97
CA LEU A 156 11.90 16.78 -3.90
C LEU A 156 13.04 15.82 -3.48
N PRO A 157 13.02 15.32 -2.24
CA PRO A 157 13.92 14.25 -1.81
C PRO A 157 13.80 13.01 -2.73
N CYS A 158 14.91 12.30 -2.92
CA CYS A 158 15.01 11.13 -3.82
C CYS A 158 14.00 10.03 -3.47
N TYR A 159 13.59 9.90 -2.20
CA TYR A 159 12.56 8.98 -1.77
C TYR A 159 11.21 9.19 -2.50
N PHE A 160 10.90 10.43 -2.88
CA PHE A 160 9.68 10.78 -3.59
C PHE A 160 9.79 10.65 -5.12
N GLU A 161 10.95 10.29 -5.66
CA GLU A 161 11.08 10.02 -7.09
C GLU A 161 10.12 8.89 -7.53
N PRO A 162 9.39 9.06 -8.64
CA PRO A 162 8.55 8.00 -9.19
C PRO A 162 9.37 6.75 -9.48
N ARG A 163 8.87 5.60 -9.03
CA ARG A 163 9.46 4.27 -9.29
C ARG A 163 8.37 3.33 -9.77
N ASP A 164 8.72 2.46 -10.72
CA ASP A 164 7.79 1.43 -11.15
C ASP A 164 7.56 0.43 -10.01
N HIS A 165 6.29 0.25 -9.68
CA HIS A 165 5.82 -0.64 -8.61
C HIS A 165 4.48 -1.28 -8.98
N LEU A 166 3.86 -0.89 -10.11
CA LEU A 166 2.51 -1.34 -10.44
C LEU A 166 2.49 -2.80 -10.86
N MET A 167 3.48 -3.24 -11.63
CA MET A 167 3.63 -4.64 -12.00
C MET A 167 3.93 -5.53 -10.77
N PRO A 168 4.95 -5.23 -9.94
CA PRO A 168 5.17 -5.95 -8.68
C PRO A 168 3.94 -5.94 -7.75
N TRP A 169 3.22 -4.83 -7.66
CA TRP A 169 2.00 -4.74 -6.84
C TRP A 169 0.89 -5.68 -7.33
N ARG A 170 0.70 -5.78 -8.64
CA ARG A 170 -0.28 -6.71 -9.23
C ARG A 170 0.12 -8.15 -8.96
N ALA A 171 1.38 -8.51 -9.14
CA ALA A 171 1.88 -9.86 -8.85
C ALA A 171 1.70 -10.24 -7.38
N ALA A 172 2.06 -9.33 -6.45
CA ALA A 172 1.80 -9.54 -5.02
C ALA A 172 0.30 -9.68 -4.71
N CYS A 173 -0.56 -8.94 -5.39
CA CYS A 173 -2.01 -9.09 -5.24
C CYS A 173 -2.52 -10.46 -5.73
N GLU A 174 -2.01 -10.95 -6.85
CA GLU A 174 -2.36 -12.27 -7.40
C GLU A 174 -1.95 -13.39 -6.44
N ASP A 175 -0.73 -13.33 -5.90
CA ASP A 175 -0.25 -14.28 -4.90
C ASP A 175 -1.11 -14.25 -3.63
N LEU A 176 -1.46 -13.06 -3.14
CA LEU A 176 -2.35 -12.92 -1.98
C LEU A 176 -3.76 -13.44 -2.27
N ASP A 177 -4.30 -13.23 -3.47
CA ASP A 177 -5.64 -13.73 -3.84
C ASP A 177 -5.68 -15.25 -4.00
N ALA A 178 -4.53 -15.90 -4.30
CA ALA A 178 -4.41 -17.36 -4.41
C ALA A 178 -4.37 -18.09 -3.05
N ILE A 179 -4.16 -17.37 -1.94
CA ILE A 179 -4.08 -17.96 -0.60
C ILE A 179 -5.48 -18.26 -0.06
N LYS A 180 -5.66 -19.45 0.50
CA LYS A 180 -6.88 -19.82 1.24
C LYS A 180 -6.96 -19.02 2.54
N THR A 181 -8.09 -18.36 2.75
CA THR A 181 -8.33 -17.47 3.89
C THR A 181 -8.24 -18.13 5.26
N ASP A 182 -8.49 -19.43 5.36
CA ASP A 182 -8.49 -20.24 6.58
C ASP A 182 -7.18 -21.04 6.77
N SER A 183 -6.14 -20.71 6.00
CA SER A 183 -4.85 -21.39 6.08
C SER A 183 -3.94 -20.80 7.16
N THR A 184 -3.03 -21.62 7.69
CA THR A 184 -1.97 -21.17 8.60
C THR A 184 -1.05 -20.11 7.97
N LEU A 185 -0.89 -20.15 6.65
CA LEU A 185 -0.16 -19.13 5.88
C LEU A 185 -0.89 -17.78 5.91
N ALA A 186 -2.22 -17.78 5.75
CA ALA A 186 -3.03 -16.57 5.87
C ALA A 186 -2.87 -15.93 7.25
N ASP A 187 -2.98 -16.72 8.31
CA ASP A 187 -2.78 -16.24 9.69
C ASP A 187 -1.39 -15.66 9.92
N LYS A 188 -0.34 -16.31 9.38
CA LYS A 188 1.04 -15.83 9.45
C LYS A 188 1.19 -14.48 8.76
N ILE A 189 0.70 -14.35 7.52
CA ILE A 189 0.80 -13.09 6.77
C ILE A 189 0.04 -11.96 7.46
N VAL A 190 -1.16 -12.22 7.99
CA VAL A 190 -1.90 -11.20 8.79
C VAL A 190 -1.07 -10.75 9.99
N THR A 191 -0.53 -11.70 10.76
CA THR A 191 0.30 -11.41 11.94
C THR A 191 1.55 -10.62 11.59
N ASP A 192 2.19 -10.96 10.48
CA ASP A 192 3.39 -10.29 10.00
C ASP A 192 3.10 -8.90 9.45
N THR A 193 2.02 -8.71 8.71
CA THR A 193 1.61 -7.38 8.22
C THR A 193 1.33 -6.44 9.39
N ARG A 194 0.67 -6.93 10.46
CA ARG A 194 0.50 -6.16 11.70
C ARG A 194 1.84 -5.79 12.34
N SER A 195 2.75 -6.75 12.44
CA SER A 195 4.10 -6.52 12.98
C SER A 195 4.87 -5.50 12.14
N GLY A 196 4.71 -5.54 10.81
CA GLY A 196 5.29 -4.57 9.90
C GLY A 196 4.72 -3.17 10.06
N PHE A 197 3.40 -3.00 10.24
CA PHE A 197 2.82 -1.70 10.60
C PHE A 197 3.37 -1.16 11.93
N GLU A 198 3.61 -2.03 12.92
CA GLU A 198 4.19 -1.60 14.19
C GLU A 198 5.64 -1.08 14.04
N LEU A 199 6.41 -1.53 13.04
CA LEU A 199 7.72 -0.94 12.74
C LEU A 199 7.59 0.55 12.36
N PHE A 200 6.55 0.92 11.61
CA PHE A 200 6.28 2.33 11.28
C PHE A 200 5.86 3.14 12.50
N ASN A 201 4.99 2.58 13.36
CA ASN A 201 4.61 3.23 14.61
C ASN A 201 5.83 3.42 15.54
N MET A 202 6.69 2.41 15.67
CA MET A 202 7.93 2.52 16.43
C MET A 202 8.84 3.60 15.85
N ALA A 203 9.05 3.62 14.53
CA ALA A 203 9.86 4.62 13.87
C ALA A 203 9.37 6.05 14.15
N ALA A 204 8.05 6.28 14.12
CA ALA A 204 7.44 7.58 14.45
C ALA A 204 7.67 7.99 15.91
N ARG A 205 7.66 7.02 16.86
CA ARG A 205 7.88 7.28 18.29
C ARG A 205 9.35 7.56 18.64
N ILE A 206 10.29 6.81 18.05
CA ILE A 206 11.71 6.90 18.43
C ILE A 206 12.46 8.01 17.70
N ASN A 207 11.98 8.45 16.55
CA ASN A 207 12.56 9.60 15.86
C ASN A 207 11.99 10.90 16.42
N PRO A 208 12.84 11.86 16.82
CA PRO A 208 12.38 13.09 17.47
C PRO A 208 11.65 13.99 16.49
N LEU A 209 10.38 14.28 16.77
CA LEU A 209 9.63 15.33 16.10
C LEU A 209 10.05 16.68 16.67
N LYS A 210 10.76 17.49 15.85
CA LYS A 210 11.11 18.86 16.23
C LYS A 210 9.89 19.76 16.02
N SER A 211 9.54 20.56 17.02
CA SER A 211 8.55 21.62 16.83
C SER A 211 9.05 22.59 15.75
N PRO A 212 8.17 23.08 14.85
CA PRO A 212 8.54 24.13 13.91
C PRO A 212 9.11 25.29 14.71
N LYS A 213 10.30 25.79 14.34
CA LYS A 213 10.79 27.04 14.93
C LYS A 213 9.78 28.13 14.56
N THR A 214 9.09 28.69 15.55
CA THR A 214 8.33 29.93 15.36
C THR A 214 9.31 30.96 14.82
N LEU A 215 9.14 31.40 13.58
CA LEU A 215 9.93 32.51 13.06
C LEU A 215 9.69 33.71 14.01
N PRO A 216 10.74 34.38 14.51
CA PRO A 216 10.54 35.56 15.34
C PRO A 216 9.73 36.59 14.56
N ASN A 217 8.69 37.09 15.23
CA ASN A 217 7.79 38.12 14.74
C ASN A 217 8.54 39.46 14.68
N SER A 218 9.39 39.64 13.66
CA SER A 218 10.18 40.86 13.48
C SER A 218 10.18 41.34 12.04
N TYR A 219 9.02 41.32 11.36
CA TYR A 219 8.78 42.13 10.15
C TYR A 219 7.27 42.47 10.02
N ILE A 220 6.69 43.11 11.02
CA ILE A 220 5.57 44.04 10.80
C ILE A 220 6.17 45.44 10.86
N LYS A 221 6.69 45.92 9.72
CA LYS A 221 6.88 47.36 9.54
C LYS A 221 5.51 47.95 9.24
N THR A 222 4.84 48.46 10.27
CA THR A 222 3.91 49.58 10.11
C THR A 222 4.71 50.81 9.71
N ARG A 223 4.63 51.18 8.43
CA ARG A 223 4.35 52.53 7.94
C ARG A 223 4.44 52.56 6.42
#